data_AF-A0A0M3J8P7-F1
#
_entry.id   AF-A0A0M3J8P7-F1
#
_cell.length_a   1.000
_cell.length_b   1.000
_cell.length_c   1.000
_cell.angle_alpha   90.00
_cell.angle_beta   90.00
_cell.angle_gamma   90.00
#
_symmetry.space_group_name_H-M   'P 1'
#
loop_
_entity.id
_entity.type
_entity.pdbx_description
1 polymer ?
#
loop_
_entity_poly.entity_id
_entity_poly.type
_entity_poly.pdbx_seq_one_letter_code
_entity_poly.pdbx_strand_id
1 'polypeptide(L)'
;MCADLITCLVRHYLGDNATTSAVCNQLRTTCPTLFSDEDATATRATEMLEEAHLMEPCPTRTELIDEAIRMLKVGVHKLNLPVICQLLHEVDCVEGIVELALARAERSDPRMLALIAYKSHSAETDSLTQDAFNKRKSAYKCITDALDRIQADVRTKSGIALQSAVVSRDLIINCVLRSKDELANVAVFKWLLANQLSNVVVESKSPFAESFLHTLVEGGGASSYLDL
;
A
#
# COMPACT_ATOMS: atom_id res chain seq x y z
N MET A 1 3.09 -25.32 -1.50
CA MET A 1 3.69 -26.32 -0.61
C MET A 1 5.12 -25.96 -0.23
N CYS A 2 6.13 -26.03 -1.12
CA CYS A 2 7.52 -25.73 -0.72
C CYS A 2 7.79 -24.25 -0.40
N ALA A 3 7.27 -23.31 -1.19
CA ALA A 3 7.42 -21.86 -0.93
C ALA A 3 6.71 -21.42 0.37
N ASP A 4 5.55 -22.00 0.68
CA ASP A 4 4.82 -21.74 1.92
C ASP A 4 5.60 -22.26 3.14
N LEU A 5 6.24 -23.43 3.00
CA LEU A 5 7.08 -24.01 4.07
C LEU A 5 8.31 -23.13 4.34
N ILE A 6 8.96 -22.63 3.29
CA ILE A 6 10.07 -21.68 3.40
C ILE A 6 9.62 -20.40 4.09
N THR A 7 8.45 -19.87 3.70
CA THR A 7 7.88 -18.68 4.33
C THR A 7 7.60 -18.92 5.82
N CYS A 8 7.03 -20.07 6.19
CA CYS A 8 6.80 -20.43 7.59
C CYS A 8 8.10 -20.63 8.38
N LEU A 9 9.12 -21.26 7.78
CA LEU A 9 10.42 -21.46 8.40
C LEU A 9 11.11 -20.13 8.68
N VAL A 10 11.17 -19.24 7.68
CA VAL A 10 11.74 -17.90 7.83
C VAL A 10 10.99 -17.13 8.91
N ARG A 11 9.65 -17.15 8.86
CA ARG A 11 8.82 -16.51 9.89
C ARG A 11 9.04 -17.04 11.30
N HIS A 12 9.34 -18.33 11.45
CA HIS A 12 9.61 -18.92 12.76
C HIS A 12 10.90 -18.40 13.40
N TYR A 13 11.88 -18.00 12.59
CA TYR A 13 13.16 -17.49 13.06
C TYR A 13 13.26 -15.95 13.07
N LEU A 14 12.24 -15.24 12.57
CA LEU A 14 12.15 -13.78 12.68
C LEU A 14 12.34 -13.36 14.14
N GLY A 15 13.35 -12.53 14.41
CA GLY A 15 13.74 -12.07 15.75
C GLY A 15 15.08 -12.59 16.27
N ASP A 16 15.66 -13.63 15.67
CA ASP A 16 17.08 -14.01 15.88
C ASP A 16 17.90 -13.67 14.64
N ASN A 17 18.38 -12.43 14.57
CA ASN A 17 19.08 -11.87 13.41
C ASN A 17 20.23 -12.76 12.90
N ALA A 18 20.96 -13.41 13.82
CA ALA A 18 22.07 -14.29 13.43
C ALA A 18 21.53 -15.57 12.75
N THR A 19 20.48 -16.16 13.31
CA THR A 19 19.85 -17.37 12.79
C THR A 19 19.11 -17.10 11.48
N THR A 20 18.33 -16.02 11.35
CA THR A 20 17.62 -15.70 10.11
C THR A 20 18.59 -15.47 8.95
N SER A 21 19.70 -14.75 9.19
CA SER A 21 20.70 -14.53 8.14
C SER A 21 21.34 -15.84 7.69
N ALA A 22 21.62 -16.77 8.62
CA ALA A 22 22.18 -18.08 8.29
C ALA A 22 21.19 -18.92 7.46
N VAL A 23 19.93 -18.96 7.87
CA VAL A 23 18.84 -19.67 7.16
C VAL A 23 18.64 -19.08 5.76
N CYS A 24 18.56 -17.75 5.63
CA CYS A 24 18.42 -17.08 4.33
C CYS A 24 19.60 -17.41 3.39
N ASN A 25 20.83 -17.42 3.90
CA ASN A 25 22.01 -17.79 3.11
C ASN A 25 21.94 -19.25 2.64
N GLN A 26 21.53 -20.17 3.52
CA GLN A 26 21.41 -21.58 3.18
C GLN A 26 20.27 -21.84 2.17
N LEU A 27 19.14 -21.15 2.29
CA LEU A 27 18.03 -21.25 1.34
C LEU A 27 18.44 -20.75 -0.06
N ARG A 28 19.18 -19.65 -0.13
CA ARG A 28 19.69 -19.12 -1.41
C ARG A 28 20.68 -20.06 -2.08
N THR A 29 21.54 -20.74 -1.32
CA THR A 29 22.53 -21.67 -1.89
C THR A 29 21.92 -23.02 -2.26
N THR A 30 20.96 -23.51 -1.46
CA THR A 30 20.38 -24.86 -1.63
C THR A 30 19.19 -24.86 -2.58
N CYS A 31 18.37 -23.80 -2.59
CA CYS A 31 17.16 -23.70 -3.40
C CYS A 31 16.93 -22.28 -3.98
N PRO A 32 17.84 -21.76 -4.82
CA PRO A 32 17.77 -20.38 -5.35
C PRO A 32 16.52 -20.11 -6.20
N THR A 33 15.90 -21.14 -6.77
CA THR A 33 14.65 -21.00 -7.55
C THR A 33 13.40 -20.86 -6.66
N LEU A 34 13.51 -21.21 -5.38
CA LEU A 34 12.42 -21.10 -4.40
C LEU A 34 12.62 -19.93 -3.43
N PHE A 35 13.86 -19.48 -3.23
CA PHE A 35 14.20 -18.36 -2.38
C PHE A 35 15.31 -17.53 -3.02
N SER A 36 14.91 -16.36 -3.53
CA SER A 36 15.75 -15.44 -4.29
C SER A 36 16.41 -14.37 -3.41
N ASP A 37 17.31 -13.59 -3.98
CA ASP A 37 17.88 -12.41 -3.31
C ASP A 37 16.81 -11.35 -2.97
N GLU A 38 15.74 -11.26 -3.77
CA GLU A 38 14.61 -10.38 -3.46
C GLU A 38 13.83 -10.88 -2.24
N ASP A 39 13.68 -12.20 -2.07
CA ASP A 39 13.02 -12.80 -0.91
C ASP A 39 13.86 -12.60 0.37
N ALA A 40 15.18 -12.76 0.27
CA ALA A 40 16.10 -12.46 1.36
C ALA A 40 16.10 -10.98 1.75
N THR A 41 16.00 -10.09 0.76
CA THR A 41 15.90 -8.64 0.96
C THR A 41 14.58 -8.28 1.65
N ALA A 42 13.47 -8.84 1.20
CA ALA A 42 12.16 -8.63 1.82
C ALA A 42 12.10 -9.19 3.25
N THR A 43 12.73 -10.35 3.49
CA THR A 43 12.86 -10.94 4.83
C THR A 43 13.60 -10.00 5.77
N ARG A 44 14.79 -9.53 5.38
CA ARG A 44 15.58 -8.59 6.19
C ARG A 44 14.80 -7.32 6.48
N ALA A 45 14.14 -6.74 5.48
CA ALA A 45 13.33 -5.54 5.69
C ALA A 45 12.14 -5.78 6.62
N THR A 46 11.56 -6.99 6.61
CA THR A 46 10.50 -7.38 7.56
C THR A 46 11.04 -7.45 8.98
N GLU A 47 12.22 -8.04 9.19
CA GLU A 47 12.90 -8.06 10.50
C GLU A 47 13.15 -6.66 11.03
N MET A 48 13.57 -5.74 10.16
CA MET A 48 13.79 -4.34 10.54
C MET A 48 12.50 -3.65 11.02
N LEU A 49 11.35 -3.97 10.42
CA LEU A 49 10.05 -3.48 10.89
C LEU A 49 9.65 -4.10 12.23
N GLU A 50 9.90 -5.39 12.43
CA GLU A 50 9.64 -6.06 13.72
C GLU A 50 10.55 -5.53 14.84
N GLU A 51 11.83 -5.27 14.54
CA GLU A 51 12.76 -4.61 15.44
C GLU A 51 12.28 -3.20 15.78
N ALA A 52 11.87 -2.41 14.78
CA ALA A 52 11.33 -1.07 14.98
C ALA A 52 10.03 -1.06 15.81
N HIS A 53 9.23 -2.13 15.77
CA HIS A 53 8.03 -2.27 16.58
C HIS A 53 8.33 -2.40 18.08
N LEU A 54 9.50 -2.95 18.44
CA LEU A 54 9.94 -3.09 19.82
C LEU A 54 10.66 -1.84 20.36
N MET A 55 10.93 -0.85 19.50
CA MET A 55 11.62 0.39 19.86
C MET A 55 10.65 1.52 20.21
N GLU A 56 11.03 2.36 21.17
CA GLU A 56 10.36 3.64 21.39
C GLU A 56 10.63 4.62 20.23
N PRO A 57 9.72 5.60 19.98
CA PRO A 57 9.92 6.63 18.96
C PRO A 57 11.24 7.39 19.15
N CYS A 58 12.18 7.19 18.23
CA CYS A 58 13.48 7.87 18.21
C CYS A 58 14.05 7.98 16.77
N PRO A 59 15.09 8.79 16.53
CA PRO A 59 15.69 8.94 15.21
C PRO A 59 16.17 7.61 14.61
N THR A 60 16.83 6.77 15.40
CA THR A 60 17.32 5.45 14.96
C THR A 60 16.18 4.54 14.50
N ARG A 61 15.04 4.53 15.22
CA ARG A 61 13.85 3.79 14.80
C ARG A 61 13.31 4.29 13.46
N THR A 62 13.35 5.60 13.24
CA THR A 62 12.88 6.22 11.99
C THR A 62 13.79 5.82 10.82
N GLU A 63 15.11 5.93 10.99
CA GLU A 63 16.10 5.49 10.00
C GLU A 63 15.97 4.00 9.66
N LEU A 64 15.67 3.17 10.66
CA LEU A 64 15.44 1.73 10.48
C LEU A 64 14.19 1.46 9.62
N ILE A 65 13.09 2.15 9.89
CA ILE A 65 11.85 2.03 9.11
C ILE A 65 12.06 2.53 7.67
N ASP A 66 12.74 3.66 7.49
CA ASP A 66 13.00 4.25 6.17
C ASP A 66 13.82 3.31 5.28
N GLU A 67 14.86 2.70 5.85
CA GLU A 67 15.69 1.73 5.13
C GLU A 67 14.91 0.44 4.82
N ALA A 68 14.06 -0.03 5.73
CA ALA A 68 13.17 -1.16 5.48
C ALA A 68 12.22 -0.89 4.30
N ILE A 69 11.58 0.29 4.26
CA ILE A 69 10.70 0.71 3.15
C ILE A 69 11.49 0.77 1.85
N ARG A 70 12.69 1.33 1.86
CA ARG A 70 13.57 1.41 0.67
C ARG A 70 13.85 0.02 0.10
N MET A 71 14.15 -0.96 0.96
CA MET A 71 14.39 -2.34 0.57
C MET A 71 13.14 -3.04 0.03
N LEU A 72 12.00 -2.90 0.73
CA LEU A 72 10.70 -3.46 0.31
C LEU A 72 10.28 -2.90 -1.05
N LYS A 73 10.52 -1.61 -1.31
CA LYS A 73 10.18 -0.95 -2.57
C LYS A 73 10.90 -1.54 -3.79
N VAL A 74 12.14 -2.03 -3.62
CA VAL A 74 12.90 -2.67 -4.71
C VAL A 74 12.19 -3.94 -5.19
N GLY A 75 11.84 -4.82 -4.25
CA GLY A 75 11.16 -6.09 -4.52
C GLY A 75 9.63 -5.98 -4.53
N VAL A 76 9.07 -4.77 -4.68
CA VAL A 76 7.69 -4.50 -4.29
C VAL A 76 6.70 -5.43 -4.95
N HIS A 77 6.94 -5.89 -6.20
CA HIS A 77 6.08 -6.75 -7.02
C HIS A 77 5.91 -8.20 -6.53
N LYS A 78 6.80 -8.70 -5.66
CA LYS A 78 6.71 -10.06 -5.08
C LYS A 78 6.16 -10.09 -3.66
N LEU A 79 6.09 -8.93 -3.01
CA LEU A 79 5.64 -8.84 -1.63
C LEU A 79 4.19 -9.34 -1.45
N ASN A 80 3.92 -9.91 -0.29
CA ASN A 80 2.56 -9.94 0.23
C ASN A 80 2.24 -8.57 0.82
N LEU A 81 1.83 -7.64 -0.05
CA LEU A 81 1.67 -6.23 0.30
C LEU A 81 0.70 -6.01 1.47
N PRO A 82 -0.46 -6.69 1.58
CA PRO A 82 -1.35 -6.56 2.74
C PRO A 82 -0.67 -6.84 4.09
N VAL A 83 0.19 -7.87 4.16
CA VAL A 83 0.93 -8.21 5.40
C VAL A 83 1.93 -7.12 5.75
N ILE A 84 2.68 -6.62 4.76
CA ILE A 84 3.64 -5.53 4.98
C ILE A 84 2.94 -4.24 5.40
N CYS A 85 1.79 -3.90 4.81
CA CYS A 85 1.02 -2.74 5.22
C CYS A 85 0.46 -2.86 6.64
N GLN A 86 0.17 -4.07 7.11
CA GLN A 86 -0.21 -4.31 8.50
C GLN A 86 0.97 -4.06 9.46
N LEU A 87 2.16 -4.55 9.13
CA LEU A 87 3.37 -4.26 9.92
C LEU A 87 3.70 -2.77 9.95
N LEU A 88 3.60 -2.08 8.81
CA LEU A 88 3.79 -0.63 8.74
C LEU A 88 2.79 0.14 9.61
N HIS A 89 1.55 -0.34 9.70
CA HIS A 89 0.56 0.23 10.61
C HIS A 89 0.95 0.02 12.09
N GLU A 90 1.46 -1.16 12.46
CA GLU A 90 1.92 -1.49 13.82
C GLU A 90 3.14 -0.70 14.26
N VAL A 91 3.91 -0.13 13.33
CA VAL A 91 5.02 0.80 13.61
C VAL A 91 4.66 2.27 13.37
N ASP A 92 3.36 2.61 13.28
CA ASP A 92 2.85 3.96 13.04
C ASP A 92 3.37 4.64 11.74
N CYS A 93 3.80 3.85 10.75
CA CYS A 93 4.32 4.35 9.47
C CYS A 93 3.28 4.28 8.36
N VAL A 94 2.24 5.12 8.45
CA VAL A 94 1.14 5.13 7.48
C VAL A 94 1.53 5.68 6.11
N GLU A 95 2.54 6.55 6.03
CA GLU A 95 3.06 7.06 4.76
C GLU A 95 3.75 5.97 3.94
N GLY A 96 4.45 5.04 4.61
CA GLY A 96 5.06 3.87 3.97
C GLY A 96 4.04 2.96 3.29
N ILE A 97 2.81 2.86 3.83
CA ILE A 97 1.71 2.12 3.21
C ILE A 97 1.38 2.72 1.85
N VAL A 98 1.25 4.05 1.79
CA VAL A 98 0.96 4.78 0.55
C VAL A 98 2.11 4.63 -0.44
N GLU A 99 3.36 4.80 0.02
CA GLU A 99 4.54 4.68 -0.83
C GLU A 99 4.63 3.31 -1.51
N LEU A 100 4.51 2.22 -0.74
CA LEU A 100 4.60 0.87 -1.29
C LEU A 100 3.41 0.52 -2.18
N ALA A 101 2.20 0.97 -1.84
CA ALA A 101 1.02 0.75 -2.66
C ALA A 101 1.10 1.46 -4.01
N LEU A 102 1.54 2.72 -4.04
CA LEU A 102 1.77 3.46 -5.28
C LEU A 102 2.89 2.84 -6.12
N ALA A 103 4.00 2.47 -5.48
CA ALA A 103 5.09 1.76 -6.17
C ALA A 103 4.63 0.42 -6.76
N ARG A 104 3.79 -0.33 -6.03
CA ARG A 104 3.19 -1.58 -6.52
C ARG A 104 2.29 -1.33 -7.74
N ALA A 105 1.43 -0.32 -7.69
CA ALA A 105 0.52 0.02 -8.78
C ALA A 105 1.31 0.36 -10.06
N GLU A 106 2.32 1.23 -9.94
CA GLU A 106 3.19 1.62 -11.06
C GLU A 106 3.94 0.43 -11.66
N ARG A 107 4.53 -0.43 -10.82
CA ARG A 107 5.27 -1.62 -11.27
C ARG A 107 4.37 -2.65 -11.96
N SER A 108 3.11 -2.76 -11.54
CA SER A 108 2.18 -3.77 -12.04
C SER A 108 1.50 -3.38 -13.35
N ASP A 109 1.44 -2.07 -13.64
CA ASP A 109 0.92 -1.49 -14.88
C ASP A 109 1.86 -0.39 -15.40
N PRO A 110 3.05 -0.77 -15.91
CA PRO A 110 4.08 0.18 -16.35
C PRO A 110 3.71 0.91 -17.65
N ARG A 111 2.73 0.39 -18.40
CA ARG A 111 2.23 1.00 -19.64
C ARG A 111 1.01 1.88 -19.42
N MET A 112 0.57 2.04 -18.16
CA MET A 112 -0.59 2.85 -17.78
C MET A 112 -1.87 2.44 -18.51
N LEU A 113 -2.04 1.15 -18.81
CA LEU A 113 -3.17 0.64 -19.59
C LEU A 113 -4.49 0.97 -18.90
N ALA A 114 -4.54 0.84 -17.57
CA ALA A 114 -5.72 1.18 -16.78
C ALA A 114 -6.05 2.68 -16.87
N LEU A 115 -5.04 3.56 -16.84
CA LEU A 115 -5.27 5.01 -16.94
C LEU A 115 -5.73 5.42 -18.34
N ILE A 116 -5.15 4.84 -19.38
CA ILE A 116 -5.55 5.09 -20.77
C ILE A 116 -7.02 4.69 -20.96
N ALA A 117 -7.41 3.51 -20.48
CA ALA A 117 -8.79 3.04 -20.55
C ALA A 117 -9.76 3.88 -19.71
N TYR A 118 -9.34 4.32 -18.52
CA TYR A 118 -10.12 5.22 -17.67
C TYR A 118 -10.43 6.53 -18.40
N LYS A 119 -9.43 7.14 -19.06
CA LYS A 119 -9.60 8.40 -19.78
C LYS A 119 -10.38 8.29 -21.08
N SER A 120 -10.32 7.14 -21.75
CA SER A 120 -11.04 6.93 -23.01
C SER A 120 -12.52 6.66 -22.82
N HIS A 121 -12.99 6.41 -21.59
CA HIS A 121 -14.38 6.03 -21.29
C HIS A 121 -14.85 4.81 -22.13
N SER A 122 -13.93 3.94 -22.55
CA SER A 122 -14.18 2.84 -23.50
C SER A 122 -14.78 1.61 -22.85
N ALA A 123 -16.11 1.41 -22.95
CA ALA A 123 -16.84 0.35 -22.24
C ALA A 123 -16.31 -1.06 -22.51
N GLU A 124 -15.61 -1.23 -23.63
CA GLU A 124 -14.88 -2.45 -23.98
C GLU A 124 -13.46 -2.38 -23.45
N THR A 125 -13.15 -3.20 -22.46
CA THR A 125 -11.79 -3.43 -21.97
C THR A 125 -11.33 -4.81 -22.35
N ASP A 126 -10.20 -4.91 -23.05
CA ASP A 126 -9.57 -6.19 -23.32
C ASP A 126 -9.05 -6.84 -22.02
N SER A 127 -8.66 -8.11 -22.10
CA SER A 127 -8.18 -8.87 -20.93
C SER A 127 -6.93 -8.24 -20.28
N LEU A 128 -6.09 -7.53 -21.05
CA LEU A 128 -4.86 -6.91 -20.53
C LEU A 128 -5.20 -5.65 -19.73
N THR A 129 -6.14 -4.86 -20.22
CA THR A 129 -6.66 -3.67 -19.55
C THR A 129 -7.37 -4.05 -18.26
N GLN A 130 -8.19 -5.11 -18.27
CA GLN A 130 -8.84 -5.60 -17.07
C GLN A 130 -7.83 -6.09 -16.02
N ASP A 131 -6.79 -6.81 -16.45
CA ASP A 131 -5.70 -7.24 -15.56
C ASP A 131 -4.94 -6.04 -14.96
N ALA A 132 -4.66 -5.01 -15.76
CA ALA A 132 -4.04 -3.77 -15.28
C ALA A 132 -4.90 -3.04 -14.23
N PHE A 133 -6.22 -2.93 -14.47
CA PHE A 133 -7.16 -2.39 -13.49
C PHE A 133 -7.16 -3.19 -12.19
N ASN A 134 -7.26 -4.51 -12.29
CA ASN A 134 -7.30 -5.40 -11.12
C ASN A 134 -6.02 -5.30 -10.29
N LYS A 135 -4.86 -5.22 -10.95
CA LYS A 135 -3.56 -5.05 -10.28
C LYS A 135 -3.45 -3.72 -9.55
N ARG A 136 -3.86 -2.61 -10.19
CA ARG A 136 -3.88 -1.29 -9.53
C ARG A 136 -4.88 -1.24 -8.38
N LYS A 137 -6.11 -1.73 -8.59
CA LYS A 137 -7.14 -1.86 -7.55
C LYS A 137 -6.63 -2.62 -6.34
N SER A 138 -5.98 -3.77 -6.56
CA SER A 138 -5.39 -4.58 -5.48
C SER A 138 -4.33 -3.81 -4.68
N ALA A 139 -3.53 -2.99 -5.35
CA ALA A 139 -2.55 -2.13 -4.68
C ALA A 139 -3.23 -1.01 -3.86
N TYR A 140 -4.18 -0.28 -4.44
CA TYR A 140 -4.91 0.79 -3.75
C TYR A 140 -5.78 0.28 -2.61
N LYS A 141 -6.24 -0.98 -2.68
CA LYS A 141 -6.95 -1.63 -1.58
C LYS A 141 -6.15 -1.60 -0.28
N CYS A 142 -4.82 -1.66 -0.33
CA CYS A 142 -4.01 -1.54 0.88
C CYS A 142 -4.13 -0.16 1.53
N ILE A 143 -4.30 0.89 0.72
CA ILE A 143 -4.52 2.27 1.20
C ILE A 143 -5.92 2.38 1.80
N THR A 144 -6.95 1.93 1.08
CA THR A 144 -8.34 2.05 1.57
C THR A 144 -8.61 1.18 2.79
N ASP A 145 -8.04 -0.02 2.86
CA ASP A 145 -8.13 -0.87 4.05
C ASP A 145 -7.44 -0.23 5.27
N ALA A 146 -6.32 0.50 5.08
CA ALA A 146 -5.69 1.25 6.15
C ALA A 146 -6.56 2.44 6.60
N LEU A 147 -7.16 3.15 5.66
CA LEU A 147 -8.12 4.22 5.95
C LEU A 147 -9.36 3.69 6.68
N ASP A 148 -9.90 2.54 6.31
CA ASP A 148 -11.04 1.91 6.99
C ASP A 148 -10.71 1.56 8.44
N ARG A 149 -9.53 0.97 8.70
CA ARG A 149 -9.05 0.68 10.06
C ARG A 149 -8.95 1.96 10.90
N ILE A 150 -8.31 3.00 10.36
CA ILE A 150 -8.14 4.28 11.06
C ILE A 150 -9.49 4.97 11.25
N GLN A 151 -10.41 4.88 10.29
CA GLN A 151 -11.72 5.48 10.38
C GLN A 151 -12.60 4.77 11.44
N ALA A 152 -12.43 3.47 11.64
CA ALA A 152 -13.03 2.74 12.75
C ALA A 152 -12.48 3.23 14.11
N ASP A 153 -11.17 3.47 14.18
CA ASP A 153 -10.52 4.07 15.35
C ASP A 153 -11.05 5.48 15.65
N VAL A 154 -11.22 6.33 14.63
CA VAL A 154 -11.80 7.68 14.78
C VAL A 154 -13.22 7.62 15.35
N ARG A 155 -14.00 6.57 15.04
CA ARG A 155 -15.38 6.41 15.55
C ARG A 155 -15.44 5.88 16.98
N THR A 156 -14.40 5.22 17.46
CA THR A 156 -14.43 4.45 18.71
C THR A 156 -13.52 5.02 19.80
N LYS A 157 -12.39 5.62 19.43
CA LYS A 157 -11.39 6.18 20.34
C LYS A 157 -11.78 7.60 20.79
N SER A 158 -11.13 8.09 21.85
CA SER A 158 -11.37 9.42 22.42
C SER A 158 -10.06 10.07 22.87
N GLY A 159 -10.06 11.39 23.07
CA GLY A 159 -8.91 12.14 23.56
C GLY A 159 -7.70 12.07 22.61
N ILE A 160 -6.51 11.85 23.17
CA ILE A 160 -5.24 11.81 22.41
C ILE A 160 -5.26 10.73 21.33
N ALA A 161 -5.86 9.57 21.61
CA ALA A 161 -5.91 8.45 20.66
C ALA A 161 -6.77 8.78 19.43
N LEU A 162 -7.86 9.53 19.61
CA LEU A 162 -8.67 10.05 18.51
C LEU A 162 -7.86 11.05 17.67
N GLN A 163 -7.16 11.98 18.32
CA GLN A 163 -6.35 12.97 17.61
C GLN A 163 -5.25 12.31 16.77
N SER A 164 -4.58 11.29 17.31
CA SER A 164 -3.58 10.51 16.57
C SER A 164 -4.19 9.81 15.35
N ALA A 165 -5.34 9.15 15.50
CA ALA A 165 -6.02 8.50 14.39
C ALA A 165 -6.43 9.49 13.29
N VAL A 166 -6.92 10.69 13.66
CA VAL A 166 -7.24 11.75 12.70
C VAL A 166 -6.00 12.20 11.94
N VAL A 167 -4.87 12.43 12.63
CA VAL A 167 -3.60 12.81 11.99
C VAL A 167 -3.14 11.73 11.00
N SER A 168 -3.15 10.46 11.40
CA SER A 168 -2.76 9.34 10.54
C SER A 168 -3.65 9.20 9.29
N ARG A 169 -4.96 9.39 9.43
CA ARG A 169 -5.90 9.42 8.29
C ARG A 169 -5.53 10.55 7.33
N ASP A 170 -5.32 11.74 7.86
CA ASP A 170 -5.06 12.93 7.05
C ASP A 170 -3.69 12.83 6.37
N LEU A 171 -2.69 12.19 6.99
CA LEU A 171 -1.40 11.87 6.34
C LEU A 171 -1.59 10.97 5.11
N ILE A 172 -2.33 9.86 5.25
CA ILE A 172 -2.60 8.95 4.11
C ILE A 172 -3.28 9.71 2.97
N ILE A 173 -4.35 10.45 3.29
CA ILE A 173 -5.11 11.23 2.30
C ILE A 173 -4.17 12.21 1.60
N ASN A 174 -3.41 13.01 2.35
CA ASN A 174 -2.53 14.02 1.78
C ASN A 174 -1.42 13.42 0.90
N CYS A 175 -0.85 12.27 1.28
CA CYS A 175 0.15 11.57 0.48
C CYS A 175 -0.41 11.13 -0.87
N VAL A 176 -1.62 10.57 -0.89
CA VAL A 176 -2.28 10.19 -2.15
C VAL A 176 -2.64 11.41 -2.98
N LEU A 177 -3.20 12.46 -2.37
CA LEU A 177 -3.63 13.67 -3.08
C LEU A 177 -2.47 14.47 -3.70
N ARG A 178 -1.26 14.31 -3.16
CA ARG A 178 -0.02 14.89 -3.73
C ARG A 178 0.65 13.97 -4.76
N SER A 179 0.22 12.72 -4.85
CA SER A 179 0.79 11.76 -5.81
C SER A 179 0.38 12.11 -7.25
N LYS A 180 1.18 11.63 -8.20
CA LYS A 180 0.90 11.77 -9.64
C LYS A 180 -0.02 10.67 -10.17
N ASP A 181 -0.45 9.75 -9.30
CA ASP A 181 -1.29 8.62 -9.70
C ASP A 181 -2.77 9.02 -9.63
N GLU A 182 -3.32 9.33 -10.79
CA GLU A 182 -4.72 9.73 -10.96
C GLU A 182 -5.70 8.66 -10.47
N LEU A 183 -5.42 7.37 -10.71
CA LEU A 183 -6.32 6.30 -10.31
C LEU A 183 -6.30 6.06 -8.80
N ALA A 184 -5.14 6.27 -8.15
CA ALA A 184 -5.05 6.27 -6.70
C ALA A 184 -5.87 7.41 -6.07
N ASN A 185 -5.79 8.62 -6.68
CA ASN A 185 -6.60 9.76 -6.27
C ASN A 185 -8.10 9.46 -6.40
N VAL A 186 -8.52 8.89 -7.54
CA VAL A 186 -9.91 8.45 -7.77
C VAL A 186 -10.37 7.46 -6.70
N ALA A 187 -9.55 6.46 -6.36
CA ALA A 187 -9.87 5.49 -5.31
C ALA A 187 -10.07 6.16 -3.94
N VAL A 188 -9.20 7.09 -3.57
CA VAL A 188 -9.33 7.85 -2.31
C VAL A 188 -10.51 8.82 -2.33
N PHE A 189 -10.80 9.50 -3.44
CA PHE A 189 -11.98 10.35 -3.54
C PHE A 189 -13.27 9.56 -3.32
N LYS A 190 -13.41 8.39 -3.93
CA LYS A 190 -14.56 7.51 -3.68
C LYS A 190 -14.64 7.10 -2.22
N TRP A 191 -13.51 6.72 -1.62
CA TRP A 191 -13.46 6.37 -0.20
C TRP A 191 -13.92 7.54 0.69
N LEU A 192 -13.49 8.78 0.39
CA LEU A 192 -13.92 9.99 1.07
C LEU A 192 -15.43 10.22 0.95
N LEU A 193 -15.99 10.10 -0.26
CA LEU A 193 -17.42 10.23 -0.49
C LEU A 193 -18.22 9.17 0.29
N ALA A 194 -17.78 7.91 0.27
CA ALA A 194 -18.42 6.81 1.00
C ALA A 194 -18.39 7.01 2.52
N ASN A 195 -17.40 7.75 3.04
CA ASN A 195 -17.25 8.04 4.46
C ASN A 195 -17.76 9.43 4.88
N GLN A 196 -18.57 10.10 4.04
CA GLN A 196 -19.17 11.42 4.31
C GLN A 196 -18.13 12.54 4.52
N LEU A 197 -16.98 12.42 3.86
CA LEU A 197 -15.88 13.39 3.87
C LEU A 197 -15.82 14.18 2.55
N SER A 198 -16.98 14.50 1.97
CA SER A 198 -17.08 15.19 0.68
C SER A 198 -16.43 16.56 0.67
N ASN A 199 -16.39 17.26 1.82
CA ASN A 199 -15.69 18.54 1.95
C ASN A 199 -14.19 18.42 1.63
N VAL A 200 -13.56 17.30 2.00
CA VAL A 200 -12.14 17.04 1.71
C VAL A 200 -11.89 16.92 0.20
N VAL A 201 -12.85 16.35 -0.55
CA VAL A 201 -12.77 16.26 -2.01
C VAL A 201 -12.86 17.65 -2.64
N VAL A 202 -13.78 18.49 -2.15
CA VAL A 202 -13.99 19.86 -2.68
C VAL A 202 -12.81 20.79 -2.35
N GLU A 203 -12.24 20.67 -1.15
CA GLU A 203 -11.10 21.47 -0.70
C GLU A 203 -9.75 20.92 -1.19
N SER A 204 -9.77 19.76 -1.85
CA SER A 204 -8.58 19.07 -2.35
C SER A 204 -7.81 19.95 -3.34
N LYS A 205 -6.48 19.96 -3.19
CA LYS A 205 -5.55 20.56 -4.16
C LYS A 205 -5.05 19.56 -5.21
N SER A 206 -5.61 18.36 -5.22
CA SER A 206 -5.25 17.36 -6.22
C SER A 206 -5.66 17.85 -7.61
N PRO A 207 -4.78 17.77 -8.62
CA PRO A 207 -5.08 18.19 -9.99
C PRO A 207 -6.16 17.32 -10.66
N PHE A 208 -6.58 16.23 -10.02
CA PHE A 208 -7.53 15.26 -10.56
C PHE A 208 -8.95 15.44 -10.02
N ALA A 209 -9.17 16.32 -9.05
CA ALA A 209 -10.46 16.47 -8.36
C ALA A 209 -11.58 16.93 -9.32
N GLU A 210 -11.33 17.94 -10.15
CA GLU A 210 -12.31 18.47 -11.10
C GLU A 210 -12.72 17.43 -12.14
N SER A 211 -11.74 16.78 -12.77
CA SER A 211 -11.97 15.70 -13.74
C SER A 211 -12.81 14.57 -13.15
N PHE A 212 -12.46 14.12 -11.93
CA PHE A 212 -13.21 13.09 -11.21
C PHE A 212 -14.67 13.49 -10.95
N LEU A 213 -14.91 14.71 -10.49
CA LEU A 213 -16.28 15.20 -10.24
C LEU A 213 -17.10 15.30 -11.54
N HIS A 214 -16.46 15.72 -12.64
CA HIS A 214 -17.13 15.78 -13.95
C HIS A 214 -17.56 14.38 -14.42
N THR A 215 -16.67 13.40 -14.34
CA THR A 215 -16.97 12.00 -14.66
C THR A 215 -18.08 11.42 -13.77
N LEU A 216 -18.13 11.80 -12.49
CA LEU A 216 -19.19 11.34 -11.57
C LEU A 216 -20.57 11.86 -11.98
N VAL A 217 -20.65 13.11 -12.44
CA VAL A 217 -21.90 13.75 -12.92
C VAL A 217 -22.34 13.14 -14.26
N GLU A 218 -21.42 13.01 -15.21
CA GLU A 218 -21.72 12.45 -16.55
C GLU A 218 -22.06 10.96 -16.51
N GLY A 219 -21.41 10.19 -15.64
CA GLY A 219 -21.60 8.75 -15.51
C GLY A 219 -22.83 8.33 -14.70
N GLY A 220 -23.67 9.26 -14.24
CA GLY A 220 -24.90 8.98 -13.49
C GLY A 220 -24.69 8.17 -12.19
N GLY A 221 -23.47 8.18 -11.63
CA GLY A 221 -23.09 7.36 -10.47
C GLY A 221 -22.86 5.87 -10.74
N ALA A 222 -23.01 5.39 -11.98
CA ALA A 222 -22.89 3.97 -12.36
C ALA A 222 -21.99 3.79 -13.59
N SER A 223 -20.72 4.18 -13.47
CA SER A 223 -19.70 3.92 -14.48
C SER A 223 -18.91 2.66 -14.12
N SER A 224 -18.68 1.74 -15.06
CA SER A 224 -17.94 0.48 -14.84
C SER A 224 -16.48 0.69 -14.45
N TYR A 225 -15.93 1.88 -14.69
CA TYR A 225 -14.60 2.30 -14.18
C TYR A 225 -14.62 2.70 -12.70
N LEU A 226 -15.79 2.74 -12.07
CA LEU A 226 -15.95 3.04 -10.66
C LEU A 226 -15.55 1.88 -9.74
N ASP A 227 -15.16 0.74 -10.28
CA ASP A 227 -14.67 -0.37 -9.47
C ASP A 227 -13.17 -0.27 -9.11
N LEU A 228 -12.48 0.84 -9.41
CA LEU A 228 -11.18 1.18 -8.80
C LEU A 228 -11.26 1.40 -7.29
#